data_AF-A0A059XHL7-F1
#
_entry.id   AF-A0A059XHL7-F1
#
_cell.length_a   1.000
_cell.length_b   1.000
_cell.length_c   1.000
_cell.angle_alpha   90.00
_cell.angle_beta   90.00
_cell.angle_gamma   90.00
#
_symmetry.space_group_name_H-M   'P 1'
#
loop_
_entity.id
_entity.type
_entity.pdbx_description
1 polymer ?
#
loop_
_entity_poly.entity_id
_entity_poly.type
_entity_poly.pdbx_seq_one_letter_code
_entity_poly.pdbx_strand_id
1 'polypeptide(L)'
;MHGKTSEIYHNSEDLFKKLPNPFIATRYHSLIIDNINFPSSLAITAWTKNNIIMACRHKQNPMLRGIQFHPESLWTSYGKQLLRNFLEHN
;
A
#
# COMPACT_ATOMS: atom_id res chain seq x y z
N MET A 1 0.33 14.89 -18.11
CA MET A 1 1.31 14.00 -17.44
C MET A 1 1.10 14.11 -15.93
N HIS A 2 0.46 13.13 -15.27
CA HIS A 2 0.03 13.27 -13.88
C HIS A 2 0.39 12.04 -13.04
N GLY A 3 1.67 11.91 -12.68
CA GLY A 3 2.07 11.14 -11.51
C GLY A 3 2.25 12.09 -10.34
N LYS A 4 1.43 11.98 -9.29
CA LYS A 4 1.68 12.65 -8.00
C LYS A 4 2.39 11.66 -7.09
N THR A 5 3.51 12.04 -6.53
CA THR A 5 4.14 11.27 -5.45
C THR A 5 3.41 11.55 -4.14
N SER A 6 3.39 10.57 -3.24
CA SER A 6 2.84 10.71 -1.90
C SER A 6 3.65 9.90 -0.90
N GLU A 7 3.73 10.42 0.32
CA GLU A 7 4.23 9.67 1.47
C GLU A 7 3.19 8.63 1.88
N ILE A 8 3.62 7.37 1.88
CA ILE A 8 2.83 6.22 2.31
C ILE A 8 3.36 5.75 3.66
N TYR A 9 2.51 5.87 4.67
CA TYR A 9 2.72 5.33 6.01
C TYR A 9 2.18 3.91 6.06
N HIS A 10 2.78 3.04 6.88
CA HIS A 10 2.36 1.64 6.98
C HIS A 10 2.61 1.04 8.36
N ASN A 11 2.09 -0.16 8.59
CA ASN A 11 2.31 -0.92 9.83
C ASN A 11 3.67 -1.64 9.90
N SER A 12 4.45 -1.63 8.82
CA SER A 12 5.80 -2.26 8.73
C SER A 12 5.80 -3.78 8.80
N GLU A 13 4.63 -4.39 8.59
CA GLU A 13 4.45 -5.83 8.55
C GLU A 13 4.25 -6.32 7.11
N ASP A 14 4.37 -7.63 6.91
CA ASP A 14 3.93 -8.30 5.68
C ASP A 14 4.55 -7.67 4.42
N LEU A 15 3.73 -7.13 3.51
CA LEU A 15 4.17 -6.46 2.29
C LEU A 15 5.15 -5.32 2.55
N PHE A 16 5.04 -4.63 3.69
CA PHE A 16 5.85 -3.45 4.05
C PHE A 16 7.04 -3.77 4.96
N LYS A 17 7.35 -5.06 5.15
CA LYS A 17 8.50 -5.48 5.97
C LYS A 17 9.81 -4.92 5.39
N LYS A 18 10.66 -4.36 6.26
CA LYS A 18 11.96 -3.74 5.91
C LYS A 18 11.85 -2.52 4.96
N LEU A 19 10.68 -1.89 4.83
CA LEU A 19 10.54 -0.60 4.17
C LEU A 19 10.65 0.55 5.18
N PRO A 20 11.15 1.73 4.77
CA PRO A 20 11.09 2.92 5.59
C PRO A 20 9.66 3.41 5.73
N ASN A 21 9.36 4.03 6.87
CA ASN A 21 8.02 4.52 7.20
C ASN A 21 8.07 6.02 7.52
N PRO A 22 7.53 6.91 6.66
CA PRO A 22 6.89 6.62 5.38
C PRO A 22 7.89 6.34 4.25
N PHE A 23 7.39 5.84 3.11
CA PHE A 23 8.12 5.80 1.83
C PHE A 23 7.39 6.57 0.74
N ILE A 24 8.11 6.95 -0.32
CA ILE A 24 7.54 7.66 -1.46
C ILE A 24 7.01 6.66 -2.50
N ALA A 25 5.72 6.80 -2.83
CA ALA A 25 5.08 6.04 -3.89
C ALA A 25 4.38 6.94 -4.90
N THR A 26 4.31 6.47 -6.14
CA THR A 26 3.59 7.16 -7.22
C THR A 26 2.13 6.82 -7.20
N ARG A 27 1.29 7.84 -7.33
CA ARG A 27 -0.16 7.75 -7.44
C ARG A 27 -0.64 8.46 -8.70
N TYR A 28 -1.71 7.93 -9.28
CA TYR A 28 -2.51 8.63 -10.29
C TYR A 28 -3.82 9.13 -9.66
N HIS A 29 -4.55 9.99 -10.37
CA HIS A 29 -5.89 10.36 -9.97
C HIS A 29 -6.81 9.15 -10.11
N SER A 30 -7.26 8.62 -8.99
CA SER A 30 -8.20 7.50 -8.91
C SER A 30 -9.27 7.79 -7.86
N LEU A 31 -10.34 6.99 -7.86
CA LEU A 31 -11.21 6.89 -6.70
C LEU A 31 -10.39 6.41 -5.49
N ILE A 32 -10.83 6.79 -4.30
CA ILE A 32 -10.23 6.40 -3.03
C ILE A 32 -11.14 5.38 -2.33
N ILE A 33 -10.54 4.49 -1.54
CA ILE A 33 -11.29 3.57 -0.69
C ILE A 33 -12.01 4.40 0.39
N ASP A 34 -13.31 4.18 0.53
CA ASP A 34 -14.11 4.77 1.59
C ASP A 34 -13.68 4.21 2.96
N ASN A 35 -13.43 5.11 3.91
CA ASN A 35 -13.06 4.74 5.27
C ASN A 35 -14.30 4.44 6.15
N ILE A 36 -15.49 4.87 5.76
CA ILE A 36 -16.73 4.68 6.52
C ILE A 36 -17.26 3.26 6.31
N ASN A 37 -17.38 2.83 5.05
CA ASN A 37 -17.90 1.50 4.69
C ASN A 37 -16.76 0.48 4.46
N PHE A 38 -15.70 0.53 5.25
CA PHE A 38 -14.57 -0.38 5.08
C PHE A 38 -14.90 -1.79 5.60
N PRO A 39 -14.75 -2.85 4.79
CA PRO A 39 -15.13 -4.21 5.20
C PRO A 39 -14.35 -4.70 6.43
N SER A 40 -15.05 -5.24 7.42
CA SER A 40 -14.43 -5.76 8.65
C SER A 40 -13.55 -7.00 8.41
N SER A 41 -13.69 -7.67 7.27
CA SER A 41 -12.84 -8.78 6.82
C SER A 41 -11.44 -8.33 6.36
N LEU A 42 -11.24 -7.04 6.11
CA LEU A 42 -9.97 -6.46 5.72
C LEU A 42 -9.32 -5.71 6.89
N ALA A 43 -8.00 -5.71 6.91
CA ALA A 43 -7.19 -4.88 7.79
C ALA A 43 -6.45 -3.84 6.94
N ILE A 44 -6.47 -2.58 7.36
CA ILE A 44 -5.70 -1.50 6.73
C ILE A 44 -4.23 -1.71 7.08
N THR A 45 -3.35 -1.68 6.08
CA THR A 45 -1.91 -1.90 6.24
C THR A 45 -1.06 -0.71 5.81
N ALA A 46 -1.60 0.19 4.99
CA ALA A 46 -0.96 1.46 4.64
C ALA A 46 -1.95 2.60 4.42
N TRP A 47 -1.52 3.83 4.67
CA TRP A 47 -2.32 5.05 4.58
C TRP A 47 -1.45 6.29 4.25
N THR A 48 -2.06 7.41 3.86
CA THR A 48 -1.38 8.71 3.74
C THR A 48 -1.53 9.53 5.03
N LYS A 49 -0.80 10.65 5.15
CA LYS A 49 -0.96 11.62 6.26
C LYS A 49 -2.40 12.13 6.45
N ASN A 50 -3.21 12.13 5.38
CA ASN A 50 -4.61 12.52 5.40
C ASN A 50 -5.57 11.32 5.61
N ASN A 51 -5.07 10.21 6.15
CA ASN A 51 -5.82 8.97 6.42
C ASN A 51 -6.50 8.33 5.20
N ILE A 52 -5.98 8.59 3.99
CA ILE A 52 -6.46 7.89 2.80
C ILE A 52 -5.84 6.49 2.80
N ILE A 53 -6.67 5.45 2.73
CA ILE A 53 -6.23 4.06 2.70
C ILE A 53 -5.43 3.78 1.42
N MET A 54 -4.22 3.25 1.59
CA MET A 54 -3.27 2.98 0.51
C MET A 54 -2.95 1.50 0.37
N ALA A 55 -3.22 0.69 1.39
CA ALA A 55 -3.14 -0.76 1.30
C ALA A 55 -4.02 -1.46 2.33
N CYS A 56 -4.43 -2.67 2.00
CA CYS A 56 -5.16 -3.56 2.90
C CYS A 56 -4.78 -5.03 2.70
N ARG A 57 -5.10 -5.85 3.70
CA ARG A 57 -4.90 -7.30 3.71
C ARG A 57 -6.15 -8.00 4.23
N HIS A 58 -6.52 -9.13 3.64
CA HIS A 58 -7.61 -9.95 4.15
C HIS A 58 -7.20 -10.66 5.45
N LYS A 59 -8.04 -10.57 6.49
CA LYS A 59 -7.73 -11.09 7.83
C LYS A 59 -7.61 -12.62 7.86
N GLN A 60 -8.50 -13.31 7.14
CA GLN A 60 -8.54 -14.78 7.11
C GLN A 60 -7.67 -15.38 5.99
N ASN A 61 -7.33 -14.59 4.97
CA ASN A 61 -6.55 -15.04 3.81
C ASN A 61 -5.37 -14.08 3.63
N PRO A 62 -4.30 -14.18 4.44
CA PRO A 62 -3.24 -13.18 4.47
C PRO A 62 -2.52 -12.97 3.13
N MET A 63 -2.62 -13.94 2.22
CA MET A 63 -2.08 -13.85 0.87
C MET A 63 -2.83 -12.84 -0.02
N LEU A 64 -4.11 -12.58 0.28
CA LEU A 64 -4.93 -11.62 -0.45
C LEU A 64 -4.68 -10.21 0.10
N ARG A 65 -3.98 -9.41 -0.71
CA ARG A 65 -3.48 -8.08 -0.37
C ARG A 65 -3.76 -7.12 -1.52
N GLY A 66 -4.07 -5.87 -1.19
CA GLY A 66 -4.34 -4.81 -2.16
C GLY A 66 -3.54 -3.55 -1.84
N ILE A 67 -3.10 -2.84 -2.88
CA ILE A 67 -2.44 -1.54 -2.79
C ILE A 67 -3.09 -0.56 -3.78
N GLN A 68 -3.15 0.71 -3.42
CA GLN A 68 -3.78 1.77 -4.22
C GLN A 68 -2.77 2.56 -5.07
N PHE A 69 -1.48 2.45 -4.74
CA PHE A 69 -0.39 3.13 -5.45
C PHE A 69 0.28 2.18 -6.45
N HIS A 70 1.15 2.72 -7.29
CA HIS A 70 1.79 2.02 -8.39
C HIS A 70 3.20 1.57 -7.99
N PRO A 71 3.40 0.32 -7.53
CA PRO A 71 4.73 -0.19 -7.15
C PRO A 71 5.66 -0.33 -8.36
N GLU A 72 5.10 -0.44 -9.57
CA GLU A 72 5.83 -0.58 -10.83
C GLU A 72 6.39 0.74 -11.36
N SER A 73 5.90 1.87 -10.86
CA SER A 73 6.31 3.18 -11.36
C SER A 73 7.77 3.48 -11.01
N LEU A 74 8.49 4.12 -11.95
CA LEU A 74 9.89 4.54 -11.78
C LEU A 74 10.11 5.39 -10.52
N TRP A 75 9.10 6.18 -10.13
CA TRP A 75 9.18 7.11 -9.00
C TRP A 75 8.77 6.49 -7.66
N THR A 76 8.45 5.20 -7.64
CA THR A 76 8.20 4.46 -6.39
C THR A 76 9.50 3.83 -5.90
N SER A 77 10.14 4.43 -4.90
CA SER A 77 11.52 4.10 -4.49
C SER A 77 11.72 2.66 -4.01
N TYR A 78 10.67 2.02 -3.49
CA TYR A 78 10.73 0.68 -2.89
C TYR A 78 9.86 -0.36 -3.61
N GLY A 79 9.47 -0.07 -4.86
CA GLY A 79 8.62 -0.95 -5.67
C GLY A 79 9.12 -2.39 -5.79
N LYS A 80 10.41 -2.57 -6.06
CA LYS A 80 11.04 -3.89 -6.16
C LYS A 80 11.03 -4.67 -4.85
N GLN A 81 11.24 -3.99 -3.72
CA GLN A 81 11.21 -4.62 -2.39
C GLN A 81 9.78 -5.05 -2.02
N LEU A 82 8.77 -4.23 -2.33
CA LEU A 82 7.36 -4.60 -2.16
C LEU A 82 7.03 -5.89 -2.93
N LEU A 83 7.40 -5.94 -4.21
CA LEU A 83 7.15 -7.12 -5.04
C LEU A 83 7.92 -8.35 -4.52
N ARG A 84 9.14 -8.18 -4.04
CA ARG A 84 9.90 -9.25 -3.39
C ARG A 84 9.19 -9.75 -2.13
N ASN A 85 8.76 -8.87 -1.25
CA ASN A 85 8.03 -9.23 -0.03
C ASN A 85 6.71 -9.97 -0.36
N PHE A 86 6.04 -9.57 -1.44
CA PHE A 86 4.84 -10.26 -1.95
C PHE A 86 5.13 -11.70 -2.36
N LEU A 87 6.24 -11.93 -3.08
CA LEU A 87 6.64 -13.26 -3.57
C LEU A 87 7.26 -14.16 -2.48
N GLU A 88 7.97 -13.58 -1.51
CA GLU A 88 8.61 -14.33 -0.42
C GLU A 88 7.61 -14.90 0.60
N HIS A 89 6.37 -14.42 0.64
CA HIS A 89 5.31 -14.94 1.52
C HIS A 89 4.44 -16.02 0.84
N ASN A 90 5.00 -16.75 -0.13
CA ASN A 90 4.41 -17.97 -0.72
C ASN A 90 5.03 -19.23 -0.11
#